data_AF-A0A8S3JA32-F1
#
_entry.id   AF-A0A8S3JA32-F1
#
_cell.length_a   1.000
_cell.length_b   1.000
_cell.length_c   1.000
_cell.angle_alpha   90.00
_cell.angle_beta   90.00
_cell.angle_gamma   90.00
#
_symmetry.space_group_name_H-M   'P 1'
#
loop_
_entity.id
_entity.type
_entity.pdbx_description
1 polymer ?
#
loop_
_entity_poly.entity_id
_entity_poly.type
_entity_poly.pdbx_seq_one_letter_code
_entity_poly.pdbx_strand_id
1 'polypeptide(L)'
;QGDIRRGFINSPNFPNTQNNINCTYDLQILKPYQDIYLYIVDMDLNGPNVIGQSCTKDRLIVRADDGVTEWCGRSFTNILLKTCHKSVLLQLIRSSNARGRGVKFYFEFPLFGANNFQCPSNYIIVIHRAFYGYGNRCDYTINDCTSEADHVYRTCSGKQTCSISFLNIVTLPECNKSVAKYLFVGYQCLPTLTIVQSTYDLCSSQTLNLFGS
;
A
#
# COMPACT_ATOMS: atom_id res chain seq x y z
N GLN A 1 -16.82 -7.03 -18.67
CA GLN A 1 -15.38 -6.80 -18.91
C GLN A 1 -14.66 -7.13 -17.62
N GLY A 2 -13.67 -8.02 -17.61
CA GLY A 2 -13.03 -8.47 -16.36
C GLY A 2 -12.27 -7.34 -15.67
N ASP A 3 -12.41 -7.22 -14.34
CA ASP A 3 -11.59 -6.32 -13.52
C ASP A 3 -10.11 -6.70 -13.68
N ILE A 4 -9.33 -5.92 -14.43
CA ILE A 4 -7.88 -6.12 -14.57
C ILE A 4 -7.23 -5.70 -13.24
N ARG A 5 -6.80 -6.69 -12.44
CA ARG A 5 -6.24 -6.44 -11.10
C ARG A 5 -4.73 -6.21 -11.07
N ARG A 6 -4.04 -6.58 -12.14
CA ARG A 6 -2.59 -6.45 -12.28
C ARG A 6 -2.21 -6.56 -13.74
N GLY A 7 -1.06 -6.02 -14.10
CA GLY A 7 -0.57 -6.09 -15.47
C GLY A 7 0.77 -5.39 -15.67
N PHE A 8 1.28 -5.49 -16.88
CA PHE A 8 2.48 -4.78 -17.30
C PHE A 8 2.12 -3.59 -18.18
N ILE A 9 2.84 -2.49 -17.99
CA ILE A 9 2.79 -1.31 -18.86
C ILE A 9 4.19 -1.16 -19.45
N ASN A 10 4.29 -1.22 -20.77
CA ASN A 10 5.56 -1.16 -21.48
C ASN A 10 5.62 0.10 -22.34
N SER A 11 6.81 0.68 -22.51
CA SER A 11 7.04 1.61 -23.61
C SER A 11 6.86 0.90 -24.96
N PRO A 12 6.51 1.64 -26.03
CA PRO A 12 6.44 1.07 -27.36
C PRO A 12 7.74 0.32 -27.71
N ASN A 13 7.60 -0.85 -28.35
CA ASN A 13 8.69 -1.73 -28.78
C ASN A 13 9.63 -2.27 -27.69
N PHE A 14 9.33 -2.09 -26.39
CA PHE A 14 10.14 -2.65 -25.30
C PHE A 14 10.39 -4.16 -25.51
N PRO A 15 11.63 -4.69 -25.34
CA PRO A 15 12.83 -4.01 -24.83
C PRO A 15 13.69 -3.31 -25.89
N ASN A 16 13.20 -3.12 -27.12
CA ASN A 16 13.93 -2.39 -28.16
C ASN A 16 13.75 -0.88 -28.03
N THR A 17 14.76 -0.13 -28.43
CA THR A 17 14.75 1.33 -28.36
C THR A 17 13.68 1.91 -29.29
N GLN A 18 12.72 2.63 -28.72
CA GLN A 18 11.88 3.58 -29.44
C GLN A 18 12.29 5.01 -29.07
N ASN A 19 12.56 5.86 -30.05
CA ASN A 19 12.93 7.27 -29.87
C ASN A 19 11.82 8.21 -30.40
N ASN A 20 11.98 9.51 -30.13
CA ASN A 20 11.07 10.56 -30.59
C ASN A 20 9.59 10.31 -30.25
N ILE A 21 9.30 9.98 -28.99
CA ILE A 21 7.94 9.69 -28.51
C ILE A 21 7.57 10.59 -27.34
N ASN A 22 6.28 10.89 -27.25
CA ASN A 22 5.64 11.51 -26.10
C ASN A 22 4.35 10.73 -25.85
N CYS A 23 4.43 9.71 -25.02
CA CYS A 23 3.32 8.80 -24.73
C CYS A 23 2.77 9.11 -23.35
N THR A 24 1.45 9.19 -23.25
CA THR A 24 0.75 9.32 -21.98
C THR A 24 -0.11 8.08 -21.77
N TYR A 25 -0.05 7.51 -20.57
CA TYR A 25 -0.87 6.40 -20.13
C TYR A 25 -1.59 6.77 -18.84
N ASP A 26 -2.90 6.70 -18.87
CA ASP A 26 -3.76 7.06 -17.76
C ASP A 26 -4.35 5.79 -17.12
N LEU A 27 -3.86 5.47 -15.93
CA LEU A 27 -4.39 4.40 -15.10
C LEU A 27 -5.60 4.94 -14.33
N GLN A 28 -6.78 4.74 -14.89
CA GLN A 28 -8.04 5.09 -14.26
C GLN A 28 -8.46 4.03 -13.23
N ILE A 29 -8.62 4.45 -11.99
CA ILE A 29 -8.92 3.59 -10.85
C ILE A 29 -10.43 3.68 -10.61
N LEU A 30 -11.16 2.76 -11.27
CA LEU A 30 -12.63 2.76 -11.30
C LEU A 30 -13.26 2.52 -9.92
N LYS A 31 -12.54 1.84 -9.02
CA LYS A 31 -12.95 1.67 -7.62
C LYS A 31 -12.26 2.74 -6.79
N PRO A 32 -13.00 3.76 -6.32
CA PRO A 32 -12.36 4.83 -5.57
C PRO A 32 -11.72 4.29 -4.29
N TYR A 33 -10.56 4.85 -3.93
CA TYR A 33 -9.83 4.51 -2.70
C TYR A 33 -9.31 3.06 -2.69
N GLN A 34 -8.82 2.63 -3.86
CA GLN A 34 -8.09 1.40 -4.01
C GLN A 34 -6.59 1.70 -4.06
N ASP A 35 -5.82 1.13 -3.12
CA ASP A 35 -4.37 1.18 -3.19
C ASP A 35 -3.91 0.62 -4.55
N ILE A 36 -3.02 1.34 -5.22
CA ILE A 36 -2.30 0.86 -6.39
C ILE A 36 -0.81 0.91 -6.08
N TYR A 37 -0.14 -0.18 -6.40
CA TYR A 37 1.31 -0.26 -6.37
C TYR A 37 1.78 -0.30 -7.81
N LEU A 38 2.74 0.58 -8.11
CA LEU A 38 3.42 0.58 -9.39
C LEU A 38 4.90 0.33 -9.13
N TYR A 39 5.45 -0.68 -9.80
CA TYR A 39 6.84 -1.08 -9.67
C TYR A 39 7.58 -0.85 -10.98
N ILE A 40 8.80 -0.36 -10.86
CA ILE A 40 9.79 -0.39 -11.95
C ILE A 40 10.30 -1.82 -12.06
N VAL A 41 10.01 -2.49 -13.16
CA VAL A 41 10.59 -3.80 -13.48
C VAL A 41 11.93 -3.58 -14.16
N ASP A 42 11.95 -2.74 -15.19
CA ASP A 42 13.16 -2.31 -15.89
C ASP A 42 12.94 -0.89 -16.43
N MET A 43 13.87 0.01 -16.16
CA MET A 43 13.92 1.35 -16.72
C MET A 43 15.34 1.58 -17.22
N ASP A 44 15.48 1.80 -18.52
CA ASP A 44 16.73 2.11 -19.19
C ASP A 44 16.48 3.28 -20.15
N LEU A 45 16.53 4.48 -19.57
CA LEU A 45 16.38 5.76 -20.23
C LEU A 45 17.72 6.49 -20.25
N ASN A 46 17.86 7.51 -21.10
CA ASN A 46 18.99 8.42 -20.98
C ASN A 46 18.99 9.09 -19.60
N GLY A 47 20.13 9.02 -18.90
CA GLY A 47 20.34 9.75 -17.65
C GLY A 47 20.45 11.27 -17.86
N PRO A 48 20.53 12.04 -16.76
CA PRO A 48 20.79 13.46 -16.85
C PRO A 48 22.16 13.71 -17.49
N ASN A 49 22.30 14.83 -18.21
CA ASN A 49 23.56 15.18 -18.87
C ASN A 49 24.69 15.46 -17.87
N VAL A 50 24.33 15.85 -16.64
CA VAL A 50 25.24 16.09 -15.51
C VAL A 50 24.70 15.35 -14.29
N ILE A 51 25.58 14.72 -13.52
CA ILE A 51 25.21 14.01 -12.29
C ILE A 51 24.57 15.01 -11.31
N GLY A 52 23.38 14.67 -10.80
CA GLY A 52 22.62 15.53 -9.88
C GLY A 52 21.73 16.59 -10.54
N GLN A 53 21.69 16.68 -11.88
CA GLN A 53 20.76 17.57 -12.59
C GLN A 53 19.45 16.87 -13.00
N SER A 54 18.49 17.67 -13.46
CA SER A 54 17.19 17.22 -13.95
C SER A 54 17.28 16.48 -15.30
N CYS A 55 16.23 15.73 -15.61
CA CYS A 55 16.15 14.90 -16.78
C CYS A 55 15.81 15.75 -18.01
N THR A 56 16.77 15.92 -18.92
CA THR A 56 16.62 16.84 -20.07
C THR A 56 16.36 16.14 -21.40
N LYS A 57 16.72 14.86 -21.54
CA LYS A 57 16.54 14.09 -22.78
C LYS A 57 15.34 13.16 -22.72
N ASP A 58 15.44 12.14 -21.88
CA ASP A 58 14.36 11.19 -21.62
C ASP A 58 13.78 11.51 -20.24
N ARG A 59 12.46 11.55 -20.13
CA ARG A 59 11.74 11.92 -18.91
C ARG A 59 10.56 10.98 -18.74
N LEU A 60 10.50 10.32 -17.59
CA LEU A 60 9.28 9.70 -17.09
C LEU A 60 8.69 10.63 -16.05
N ILE A 61 7.55 11.23 -16.38
CA ILE A 61 6.79 12.06 -15.45
C ILE A 61 5.66 11.22 -14.90
N VAL A 62 5.57 11.16 -13.57
CA VAL A 62 4.54 10.43 -12.85
C VAL A 62 3.71 11.45 -12.07
N ARG A 63 2.42 11.50 -12.35
CA ARG A 63 1.46 12.31 -11.59
C ARG A 63 0.50 11.38 -10.88
N ALA A 64 0.52 11.46 -9.56
CA ALA A 64 -0.40 10.77 -8.67
C ALA A 64 -0.68 11.72 -7.51
N ASP A 65 -1.94 11.78 -7.09
CA ASP A 65 -2.38 12.62 -5.97
C ASP A 65 -2.10 14.11 -6.29
N ASP A 66 -1.44 14.81 -5.37
CA ASP A 66 -0.92 16.17 -5.55
C ASP A 66 0.57 16.19 -5.91
N GLY A 67 1.18 15.03 -6.13
CA GLY A 67 2.60 14.85 -6.38
C GLY A 67 2.94 14.75 -7.86
N VAL A 68 4.04 15.40 -8.25
CA VAL A 68 4.66 15.22 -9.58
C VAL A 68 6.10 14.81 -9.36
N THR A 69 6.47 13.63 -9.86
CA THR A 69 7.86 13.15 -9.84
C THR A 69 8.37 12.94 -11.25
N GLU A 70 9.67 13.14 -11.43
CA GLU A 70 10.36 12.98 -12.69
C GLU A 70 11.53 12.01 -12.53
N TRP A 71 11.64 11.06 -13.46
CA TRP A 71 12.64 10.01 -13.46
C TRP A 71 13.33 9.90 -14.82
N CYS A 72 14.59 9.52 -14.79
CA CYS A 72 15.39 9.16 -15.97
C CYS A 72 16.58 8.30 -15.55
N GLY A 73 17.40 7.90 -16.51
CA GLY A 73 18.51 7.00 -16.27
C GLY A 73 18.06 5.55 -16.09
N ARG A 74 18.83 4.80 -15.29
CA ARG A 74 18.63 3.37 -15.08
C ARG A 74 18.06 3.08 -13.70
N SER A 75 17.04 2.23 -13.65
CA SER A 75 16.51 1.69 -12.41
C SER A 75 15.97 0.28 -12.65
N PHE A 76 16.12 -0.58 -11.66
CA PHE A 76 15.67 -1.96 -11.69
C PHE A 76 14.88 -2.23 -10.41
N THR A 77 13.82 -3.05 -10.52
CA THR A 77 13.07 -3.63 -9.39
C THR A 77 12.96 -2.70 -8.17
N ASN A 78 12.21 -1.62 -8.33
CA ASN A 78 11.96 -0.65 -7.26
C ASN A 78 10.49 -0.24 -7.25
N ILE A 79 9.99 0.20 -6.10
CA ILE A 79 8.68 0.83 -6.03
C ILE A 79 8.75 2.19 -6.73
N LEU A 80 7.91 2.39 -7.75
CA LEU A 80 7.77 3.67 -8.42
C LEU A 80 6.88 4.59 -7.58
N LEU A 81 5.73 4.07 -7.14
CA LEU A 81 4.81 4.77 -6.25
C LEU A 81 3.82 3.79 -5.59
N LYS A 82 3.25 4.26 -4.49
CA LYS A 82 2.03 3.74 -3.88
C LYS A 82 1.05 4.90 -3.73
N THR A 83 -0.18 4.77 -4.21
CA THR A 83 -1.25 5.77 -4.05
C THR A 83 -2.62 5.11 -3.83
N CYS A 84 -3.53 5.88 -3.24
CA CYS A 84 -4.94 5.59 -2.99
C CYS A 84 -5.93 6.29 -3.96
N HIS A 85 -5.47 7.11 -4.90
CA HIS A 85 -6.36 8.07 -5.59
C HIS A 85 -6.94 7.57 -6.92
N LYS A 86 -7.74 8.42 -7.58
CA LYS A 86 -8.63 8.05 -8.71
C LYS A 86 -7.92 7.82 -10.04
N SER A 87 -6.73 8.36 -10.23
CA SER A 87 -5.94 8.10 -11.44
C SER A 87 -4.44 8.29 -11.21
N VAL A 88 -3.65 7.55 -11.98
CA VAL A 88 -2.20 7.73 -12.09
C VAL A 88 -1.87 8.03 -13.54
N LEU A 89 -1.28 9.20 -13.79
CA LEU A 89 -0.83 9.60 -15.12
C LEU A 89 0.66 9.32 -15.27
N LEU A 90 1.01 8.47 -16.22
CA LEU A 90 2.38 8.22 -16.63
C LEU A 90 2.63 8.90 -17.97
N GLN A 91 3.64 9.74 -18.05
CA GLN A 91 4.06 10.36 -19.31
C GLN A 91 5.52 10.04 -19.58
N LEU A 92 5.77 9.36 -20.70
CA LEU A 92 7.11 9.04 -21.17
C LEU A 92 7.45 9.94 -22.36
N ILE A 93 8.46 10.79 -22.18
CA ILE A 93 9.04 11.63 -23.21
C ILE A 93 10.43 11.07 -23.54
N ARG A 94 10.69 10.78 -24.82
CA ARG A 94 12.01 10.35 -25.29
C ARG A 94 12.47 11.20 -26.46
N SER A 95 13.73 11.60 -26.40
CA SER A 95 14.40 12.40 -27.44
C SER A 95 14.59 11.64 -28.76
N SER A 96 14.89 12.34 -29.85
CA SER A 96 15.15 11.73 -31.16
C SER A 96 16.41 10.86 -31.21
N ASN A 97 17.38 11.13 -30.33
CA ASN A 97 18.61 10.37 -30.15
C ASN A 97 18.61 9.53 -28.87
N ALA A 98 17.41 9.20 -28.37
CA ALA A 98 17.25 8.37 -27.18
C ALA A 98 17.96 7.02 -27.33
N ARG A 99 18.54 6.54 -26.24
CA ARG A 99 19.20 5.24 -26.12
C ARG A 99 18.59 4.47 -24.95
N GLY A 100 18.67 3.14 -25.03
CA GLY A 100 18.20 2.26 -23.96
C GLY A 100 16.81 1.70 -24.23
N ARG A 101 16.51 0.63 -23.48
CA ARG A 101 15.36 -0.27 -23.73
C ARG A 101 13.99 0.37 -23.52
N GLY A 102 13.93 1.52 -22.84
CA GLY A 102 12.68 2.17 -22.47
C GLY A 102 12.25 1.78 -21.06
N VAL A 103 10.94 1.59 -20.85
CA VAL A 103 10.38 1.30 -19.53
C VAL A 103 9.45 0.09 -19.55
N LYS A 104 9.50 -0.70 -18.48
CA LYS A 104 8.52 -1.73 -18.15
C LYS A 104 8.13 -1.56 -16.70
N PHE A 105 6.85 -1.30 -16.47
CA PHE A 105 6.24 -1.24 -15.16
C PHE A 105 5.34 -2.45 -14.94
N TYR A 106 5.20 -2.85 -13.68
CA TYR A 106 4.17 -3.76 -13.22
C TYR A 106 3.27 -2.99 -12.27
N PHE A 107 1.97 -2.97 -12.56
CA PHE A 107 0.98 -2.46 -11.62
C PHE A 107 0.24 -3.62 -11.00
N GLU A 108 -0.12 -3.47 -9.74
CA GLU A 108 -1.09 -4.32 -9.10
C GLU A 108 -1.96 -3.52 -8.15
N PHE A 109 -3.22 -3.91 -8.16
CA PHE A 109 -4.12 -3.61 -7.07
C PHE A 109 -3.99 -4.79 -6.11
N PRO A 110 -3.49 -4.58 -4.88
CA PRO A 110 -3.46 -5.64 -3.90
C PRO A 110 -4.88 -6.16 -3.78
N LEU A 111 -5.01 -7.48 -3.73
CA LEU A 111 -6.26 -8.09 -3.33
C LEU A 111 -6.51 -7.59 -1.91
N PHE A 112 -7.36 -6.58 -1.80
CA PHE A 112 -8.01 -6.24 -0.56
C PHE A 112 -8.54 -7.55 0.02
N GLY A 113 -8.02 -7.95 1.17
CA GLY A 113 -8.70 -8.95 1.94
C GLY A 113 -7.91 -10.12 2.50
N ALA A 114 -6.64 -9.92 2.81
CA ALA A 114 -6.09 -10.59 3.97
C ALA A 114 -5.12 -9.64 4.66
N ASN A 115 -5.63 -8.82 5.58
CA ASN A 115 -4.72 -8.31 6.61
C ASN A 115 -4.30 -9.53 7.42
N ASN A 116 -3.13 -10.06 7.07
CA ASN A 116 -2.53 -11.20 7.73
C ASN A 116 -1.84 -10.70 8.99
N PHE A 117 -2.50 -10.88 10.12
CA PHE A 117 -1.95 -10.61 11.43
C PHE A 117 -1.24 -11.88 11.90
N GLN A 118 -0.02 -11.72 12.38
CA GLN A 118 0.77 -12.85 12.87
C GLN A 118 1.61 -12.41 14.05
N CYS A 119 1.52 -13.20 15.12
CA CYS A 119 2.42 -13.13 16.26
C CYS A 119 3.49 -14.23 16.18
N PRO A 120 4.65 -14.04 16.85
CA PRO A 120 5.64 -15.09 17.02
C PRO A 120 5.04 -16.36 17.65
N SER A 121 5.75 -17.48 17.53
CA SER A 121 5.38 -18.71 18.27
C SER A 121 5.19 -18.39 19.75
N ASN A 122 4.16 -19.00 20.35
CA ASN A 122 3.79 -18.82 21.75
C ASN A 122 3.28 -17.42 22.12
N TYR A 123 2.89 -16.59 21.16
CA TYR A 123 2.16 -15.35 21.37
C TYR A 123 0.77 -15.38 20.72
N ILE A 124 -0.16 -14.63 21.27
CA ILE A 124 -1.52 -14.44 20.73
C ILE A 124 -1.77 -12.98 20.38
N ILE A 125 -2.64 -12.77 19.39
CA ILE A 125 -3.07 -11.45 18.94
C ILE A 125 -4.08 -10.88 19.94
N VAL A 126 -3.82 -9.64 20.37
CA VAL A 126 -4.80 -8.80 21.06
C VAL A 126 -5.04 -7.54 20.23
N ILE A 127 -6.30 -7.37 19.81
CA ILE A 127 -6.73 -6.19 19.06
C ILE A 127 -6.99 -5.06 20.06
N HIS A 128 -6.28 -3.94 19.89
CA HIS A 128 -6.48 -2.72 20.69
C HIS A 128 -7.55 -1.83 20.08
N ARG A 129 -7.54 -1.71 18.75
CA ARG A 129 -8.49 -0.91 17.98
C ARG A 129 -8.67 -1.54 16.60
N ALA A 130 -9.91 -1.65 16.16
CA ALA A 130 -10.21 -2.01 14.79
C ALA A 130 -11.46 -1.27 14.31
N PHE A 131 -11.33 -0.51 13.23
CA PHE A 131 -12.42 0.27 12.67
C PHE A 131 -12.27 0.43 11.16
N TYR A 132 -13.41 0.54 10.49
CA TYR A 132 -13.49 1.04 9.12
C TYR A 132 -13.41 2.55 9.13
N GLY A 133 -12.78 3.13 8.12
CA GLY A 133 -12.68 4.58 8.00
C GLY A 133 -13.03 5.13 6.63
N TYR A 134 -13.49 6.37 6.63
CA TYR A 134 -13.79 7.19 5.46
C TYR A 134 -13.09 8.54 5.63
N GLY A 135 -12.01 8.74 4.88
CA GLY A 135 -11.18 9.93 4.89
C GLY A 135 -10.79 10.39 3.49
N ASN A 136 -9.89 11.36 3.34
CA ASN A 136 -9.40 11.73 2.00
C ASN A 136 -8.34 10.78 1.44
N ARG A 137 -7.85 9.85 2.26
CA ARG A 137 -6.78 8.88 1.96
C ARG A 137 -7.22 7.45 2.30
N CYS A 138 -6.35 6.47 2.01
CA CYS A 138 -6.56 5.05 2.31
C CYS A 138 -5.86 4.62 3.62
N ASP A 139 -5.41 5.59 4.41
CA ASP A 139 -4.83 5.42 5.73
C ASP A 139 -5.59 6.25 6.76
N TYR A 140 -5.46 5.86 8.03
CA TYR A 140 -6.16 6.52 9.12
C TYR A 140 -5.59 7.91 9.40
N THR A 141 -6.45 8.92 9.36
CA THR A 141 -6.18 10.24 9.93
C THR A 141 -7.13 10.55 11.09
N ILE A 142 -6.68 11.35 12.07
CA ILE A 142 -7.44 11.62 13.29
C ILE A 142 -8.83 12.24 13.06
N ASN A 143 -9.04 12.89 11.91
CA ASN A 143 -10.29 13.56 11.55
C ASN A 143 -11.17 12.73 10.59
N ASP A 144 -10.77 11.51 10.27
CA ASP A 144 -11.59 10.64 9.42
C ASP A 144 -12.85 10.21 10.15
N CYS A 145 -13.92 10.01 9.39
CA CYS A 145 -15.10 9.38 9.94
C CYS A 145 -14.84 7.87 10.05
N THR A 146 -15.11 7.29 11.21
CA THR A 146 -14.84 5.87 11.49
C THR A 146 -16.07 5.14 12.01
N SER A 147 -16.11 3.83 11.79
CA SER A 147 -17.12 2.91 12.31
C SER A 147 -16.43 1.64 12.82
N GLU A 148 -16.85 1.14 13.98
CA GLU A 148 -16.22 -0.02 14.61
C GLU A 148 -16.23 -1.27 13.72
N ALA A 149 -15.13 -2.03 13.76
CA ALA A 149 -14.97 -3.25 12.97
C ALA A 149 -14.99 -4.49 13.87
N ASP A 150 -16.11 -4.70 14.58
CA ASP A 150 -16.27 -5.78 15.58
C ASP A 150 -15.90 -7.19 15.06
N HIS A 151 -16.10 -7.44 13.77
CA HIS A 151 -15.75 -8.70 13.13
C HIS A 151 -14.24 -9.01 13.26
N VAL A 152 -13.38 -7.99 13.29
CA VAL A 152 -11.93 -8.17 13.47
C VAL A 152 -11.63 -8.74 14.86
N TYR A 153 -12.21 -8.16 15.91
CA TYR A 153 -12.03 -8.63 17.28
C TYR A 153 -12.49 -10.08 17.43
N ARG A 154 -13.68 -10.41 16.91
CA ARG A 154 -14.22 -11.78 16.97
C ARG A 154 -13.39 -12.80 16.19
N THR A 155 -12.73 -12.36 15.12
CA THR A 155 -12.01 -13.26 14.21
C THR A 155 -10.56 -13.45 14.61
N CYS A 156 -9.90 -12.43 15.16
CA CYS A 156 -8.46 -12.43 15.38
C CYS A 156 -8.02 -12.55 16.84
N SER A 157 -8.80 -12.03 17.80
CA SER A 157 -8.38 -12.03 19.20
C SER A 157 -8.13 -13.46 19.72
N GLY A 158 -7.00 -13.65 20.39
CA GLY A 158 -6.59 -14.94 20.95
C GLY A 158 -5.95 -15.92 19.97
N LYS A 159 -5.89 -15.60 18.66
CA LYS A 159 -5.21 -16.44 17.67
C LYS A 159 -3.74 -16.04 17.53
N GLN A 160 -2.88 -16.97 17.12
CA GLN A 160 -1.51 -16.64 16.72
C GLN A 160 -1.46 -15.99 15.33
N THR A 161 -2.33 -16.44 14.43
CA THR A 161 -2.46 -15.94 13.05
C THR A 161 -3.92 -15.67 12.72
N CYS A 162 -4.19 -14.60 11.99
CA CYS A 162 -5.53 -14.24 11.54
C CYS A 162 -5.48 -13.55 10.18
N SER A 163 -6.51 -13.74 9.36
CA SER A 163 -6.67 -13.05 8.08
C SER A 163 -8.04 -12.39 8.04
N ILE A 164 -8.08 -11.08 7.80
CA ILE A 164 -9.34 -10.35 7.58
C ILE A 164 -9.51 -10.00 6.12
N SER A 165 -10.64 -10.43 5.56
CA SER A 165 -11.07 -10.04 4.23
C SER A 165 -11.89 -8.77 4.25
N PHE A 166 -11.24 -7.64 3.98
CA PHE A 166 -11.91 -6.40 3.62
C PHE A 166 -11.99 -6.31 2.11
N LEU A 167 -13.18 -6.03 1.58
CA LEU A 167 -13.41 -5.54 0.22
C LEU A 167 -14.14 -4.21 0.45
N ASN A 168 -13.83 -3.14 -0.28
CA ASN A 168 -14.47 -1.80 -0.13
C ASN A 168 -15.97 -1.84 -0.50
N ILE A 169 -16.76 -2.61 0.25
CA ILE A 169 -18.20 -2.86 0.12
C ILE A 169 -18.93 -2.57 1.43
N VAL A 170 -18.18 -2.25 2.50
CA VAL A 170 -18.75 -1.95 3.81
C VAL A 170 -19.26 -0.52 3.78
N THR A 171 -20.58 -0.36 3.75
CA THR A 171 -21.23 0.94 3.90
C THR A 171 -21.21 1.34 5.38
N LEU A 172 -20.79 2.57 5.68
CA LEU A 172 -20.65 3.10 7.04
C LEU A 172 -21.86 3.98 7.38
N PRO A 173 -22.80 3.50 8.22
CA PRO A 173 -23.97 4.28 8.62
C PRO A 173 -23.60 5.62 9.27
N GLU A 174 -22.57 5.61 10.10
CA GLU A 174 -22.08 6.76 10.87
C GLU A 174 -21.41 7.81 9.98
N CYS A 175 -21.02 7.44 8.76
CA CYS A 175 -20.32 8.30 7.81
C CYS A 175 -21.20 8.67 6.61
N ASN A 176 -22.47 9.02 6.86
CA ASN A 176 -23.43 9.40 5.82
C ASN A 176 -23.64 8.31 4.75
N LYS A 177 -23.60 7.03 5.15
CA LYS A 177 -23.68 5.88 4.23
C LYS A 177 -22.57 5.86 3.19
N SER A 178 -21.42 6.43 3.51
CA SER A 178 -20.25 6.34 2.65
C SER A 178 -19.67 4.92 2.68
N VAL A 179 -19.05 4.50 1.59
CA VAL A 179 -18.35 3.21 1.54
C VAL A 179 -16.98 3.35 2.20
N ALA A 180 -16.66 2.45 3.12
CA ALA A 180 -15.38 2.39 3.81
C ALA A 180 -14.21 2.37 2.81
N LYS A 181 -13.20 3.18 3.11
CA LYS A 181 -11.99 3.32 2.28
C LYS A 181 -10.85 2.46 2.77
N TYR A 182 -10.79 2.20 4.07
CA TYR A 182 -9.77 1.38 4.70
C TYR A 182 -10.33 0.66 5.93
N LEU A 183 -9.61 -0.39 6.33
CA LEU A 183 -9.75 -1.06 7.61
C LEU A 183 -8.46 -0.82 8.41
N PHE A 184 -8.56 -0.08 9.51
CA PHE A 184 -7.46 0.11 10.44
C PHE A 184 -7.51 -0.98 11.51
N VAL A 185 -6.35 -1.57 11.82
CA VAL A 185 -6.21 -2.54 12.92
C VAL A 185 -4.91 -2.29 13.68
N GLY A 186 -5.03 -1.85 14.93
CA GLY A 186 -3.95 -1.81 15.89
C GLY A 186 -3.98 -3.05 16.77
N TYR A 187 -2.89 -3.83 16.78
CA TYR A 187 -2.77 -5.04 17.58
C TYR A 187 -1.43 -5.14 18.29
N GLN A 188 -1.37 -5.99 19.31
CA GLN A 188 -0.15 -6.39 19.99
C GLN A 188 -0.10 -7.91 20.12
N CYS A 189 1.10 -8.43 20.38
CA CYS A 189 1.33 -9.82 20.68
C CYS A 189 1.51 -10.01 22.19
N LEU A 190 0.62 -10.77 22.81
CA LEU A 190 0.76 -11.17 24.21
C LEU A 190 1.37 -12.56 24.32
N PRO A 191 2.38 -12.77 25.19
CA PRO A 191 2.96 -14.09 25.40
C PRO A 191 1.92 -15.02 26.04
N THR A 192 1.97 -16.30 25.67
CA THR A 192 1.19 -17.35 26.31
C THR A 192 1.92 -17.90 27.54
N LEU A 193 1.21 -18.73 28.33
CA LEU A 193 1.74 -19.38 29.54
C LEU A 193 2.97 -20.27 29.29
N THR A 194 3.25 -20.60 28.02
CA THR A 194 4.46 -21.34 27.64
C THR A 194 5.74 -20.49 27.81
N ILE A 195 5.64 -19.16 27.76
CA ILE A 195 6.78 -18.24 27.93
C ILE A 195 6.76 -17.60 29.32
N VAL A 196 5.60 -17.13 29.76
CA VAL A 196 5.46 -16.43 31.05
C VAL A 196 4.79 -17.38 32.03
N GLN A 197 5.60 -17.95 32.93
CA GLN A 197 5.13 -18.90 33.95
C GLN A 197 4.69 -18.23 35.25
N SER A 198 4.98 -16.94 35.42
CA SER A 198 4.60 -16.17 36.59
C SER A 198 3.10 -15.85 36.55
N THR A 199 2.29 -16.76 37.10
CA THR A 199 0.85 -16.55 37.30
C THR A 199 0.60 -16.04 38.72
N TYR A 200 -0.19 -14.98 38.84
CA TYR A 200 -0.62 -14.43 40.13
C TYR A 200 -2.14 -14.55 40.24
N ASP A 201 -2.62 -15.00 41.40
CA ASP A 201 -4.04 -15.11 41.68
C ASP A 201 -4.59 -13.77 42.16
N LEU A 202 -5.56 -13.23 41.43
CA LEU A 202 -6.25 -11.96 41.75
C LEU A 202 -6.93 -12.01 43.12
N CYS A 203 -7.37 -13.19 43.56
CA CYS A 203 -8.02 -13.39 44.85
C CYS A 203 -7.05 -13.69 45.99
N SER A 204 -5.74 -13.73 45.73
CA SER A 204 -4.74 -13.83 46.79
C SER A 204 -4.60 -12.49 47.51
N SER A 205 -4.47 -12.52 48.84
CA SER A 205 -4.22 -11.33 49.67
C SER A 205 -2.76 -10.86 49.63
N GLN A 206 -2.00 -11.23 48.59
CA GLN A 206 -0.58 -10.95 48.44
C GLN A 206 -0.36 -9.66 47.63
N THR A 207 0.57 -8.82 48.08
CA THR A 207 0.98 -7.60 47.35
C THR A 207 2.14 -7.90 46.41
N LEU A 208 1.98 -7.60 45.12
CA LEU A 208 3.03 -7.72 44.13
C LEU A 208 3.79 -6.39 43.98
N ASN A 209 5.08 -6.37 44.32
CA ASN A 209 5.94 -5.21 44.09
C ASN A 209 6.46 -5.22 42.64
N LEU A 210 5.97 -4.29 41.82
CA LEU A 210 6.38 -4.14 40.42
C LEU A 210 7.54 -3.14 40.32
N PHE A 211 8.63 -3.55 39.70
CA PHE A 211 9.72 -2.65 39.33
C PHE A 211 9.57 -2.28 37.85
N GLY A 212 9.39 -0.99 37.55
CA GLY A 212 9.47 -0.45 36.20
C GLY A 212 10.90 -0.05 35.88
N SER A 213 11.41 -0.47 34.72
CA SER A 213 12.65 0.05 34.13
C SER A 213 12.41 1.42 33.50
#